data_AF-D5FW83-F1
#
_entry.id   AF-D5FW83-F1
#
_cell.length_a   1.000
_cell.length_b   1.000
_cell.length_c   1.000
_cell.angle_alpha   90.00
_cell.angle_beta   90.00
_cell.angle_gamma   90.00
#
_symmetry.space_group_name_H-M   'P 1'
#
loop_
_entity.id
_entity.type
_entity.pdbx_description
1 polymer ?
#
loop_
_entity_poly.entity_id
_entity_poly.type
_entity_poly.pdbx_seq_one_letter_code
_entity_poly.pdbx_strand_id
1 'polypeptide(L)'
;MDHKARDCVVVIFQTHGRDGAVQGSDKDWLEVSTITSYFKASVCPSLANKPKLFFFQSCRGEEIQKAVPVQCDGGGSIPAATGSRVRDVKMVAPEADFFYGFASVAGTQALRHPETGSWFIQALVQSLQESTKSDDLESIMTVVRRKVDDHQVETVKGEFLKQTAEVRTRLLKEVVF
;
A
#
# COMPACT_ATOMS: atom_id res chain seq x y z
N MET A 1 17.24 12.46 10.11
CA MET A 1 16.37 12.45 11.32
C MET A 1 16.70 11.18 12.10
N ASP A 2 16.72 11.22 13.44
CA ASP A 2 16.99 10.04 14.27
C ASP A 2 15.67 9.34 14.66
N HIS A 3 15.55 8.06 14.33
CA HIS A 3 14.36 7.24 14.59
C HIS A 3 14.57 6.19 15.68
N LYS A 4 15.67 6.23 16.46
CA LYS A 4 15.98 5.21 17.48
C LYS A 4 14.83 4.91 18.45
N ALA A 5 14.12 5.95 18.91
CA ALA A 5 12.98 5.83 19.84
C ALA A 5 11.61 5.60 19.17
N ARG A 6 11.57 5.24 17.89
CA ARG A 6 10.35 4.94 17.11
C ARG A 6 10.32 3.49 16.69
N ASP A 7 9.14 2.90 16.58
CA ASP A 7 8.98 1.50 16.17
C ASP A 7 8.91 1.33 14.65
N CYS A 8 8.37 2.32 13.94
CA CYS A 8 8.26 2.35 12.49
C CYS A 8 8.29 3.78 11.94
N VAL A 9 8.22 3.90 10.61
CA VAL A 9 7.88 5.15 9.93
C VAL A 9 6.70 4.92 9.00
N VAL A 10 5.77 5.87 8.97
CA VAL A 10 4.62 5.90 8.07
C VAL A 10 4.69 7.16 7.22
N VAL A 11 4.62 7.01 5.90
CA VAL A 11 4.64 8.12 4.95
C VAL A 11 3.48 7.97 3.98
N ILE A 12 2.67 9.01 3.84
CA ILE A 12 1.48 9.01 2.98
C ILE A 12 1.63 10.11 1.94
N PHE A 13 1.55 9.73 0.67
CA PHE A 13 1.53 10.64 -0.48
C PHE A 13 0.11 10.77 -1.00
N GLN A 14 -0.37 12.01 -1.11
CA GLN A 14 -1.64 12.36 -1.74
C GLN A 14 -1.39 13.44 -2.79
N THR A 15 -1.13 13.03 -4.04
CA THR A 15 -0.75 13.94 -5.11
C THR A 15 -1.04 13.31 -6.49
N HIS A 16 -0.79 14.05 -7.57
CA HIS A 16 -0.73 13.48 -8.89
C HIS A 16 0.44 12.50 -9.01
N GLY A 17 0.28 11.49 -9.86
CA GLY A 17 1.29 10.46 -10.05
C GLY A 17 1.25 9.87 -11.44
N ARG A 18 2.29 9.11 -11.74
CA ARG A 18 2.41 8.20 -12.88
C ARG A 18 3.07 6.92 -12.38
N ASP A 19 3.19 5.89 -13.22
CA ASP A 19 3.88 4.67 -12.76
C ASP A 19 5.31 4.99 -12.33
N GLY A 20 5.66 4.55 -11.11
CA GLY A 20 6.98 4.79 -10.52
C GLY A 20 7.23 6.17 -9.90
N ALA A 21 6.38 7.18 -10.09
CA ALA A 21 6.67 8.55 -9.66
C ALA A 21 5.46 9.34 -9.13
N VAL A 22 5.73 10.31 -8.26
CA VAL A 22 4.77 11.29 -7.74
C VAL A 22 5.14 12.69 -8.22
N GLN A 23 4.16 13.58 -8.36
CA GLN A 23 4.40 14.97 -8.78
C GLN A 23 4.47 15.92 -7.57
N GLY A 24 5.48 16.78 -7.56
CA GLY A 24 5.58 17.91 -6.63
C GLY A 24 4.64 19.06 -7.01
N SER A 25 4.48 20.01 -6.08
CA SER A 25 3.71 21.23 -6.34
C SER A 25 4.36 22.13 -7.41
N ASP A 26 5.67 22.01 -7.56
CA ASP A 26 6.51 22.61 -8.61
C ASP A 26 6.33 21.97 -9.99
N LYS A 27 5.49 20.94 -10.09
CA LYS A 27 5.21 20.14 -11.30
C LYS A 27 6.33 19.18 -11.70
N ASP A 28 7.40 19.09 -10.91
CA ASP A 28 8.48 18.15 -11.14
C ASP A 28 8.10 16.74 -10.67
N TRP A 29 8.69 15.75 -11.34
CA TRP A 29 8.46 14.34 -11.04
C TRP A 29 9.53 13.81 -10.11
N LEU A 30 9.08 13.12 -9.06
CA LEU A 30 9.96 12.47 -8.11
C LEU A 30 9.69 10.97 -8.10
N GLU A 31 10.73 10.21 -8.47
CA GLU A 31 10.66 8.76 -8.51
C GLU A 31 10.51 8.18 -7.10
N VAL A 32 9.60 7.22 -6.94
CA VAL A 32 9.35 6.49 -5.68
C VAL A 32 10.62 5.79 -5.20
N SER A 33 11.43 5.28 -6.13
CA SER A 33 12.74 4.68 -5.83
C SER A 33 13.70 5.70 -5.19
N THR A 34 13.73 6.93 -5.71
CA THR A 34 14.53 8.04 -5.15
C THR A 34 14.05 8.39 -3.74
N ILE A 35 12.73 8.55 -3.54
CA ILE A 35 12.14 8.85 -2.22
C ILE A 35 12.51 7.77 -1.21
N THR A 36 12.25 6.51 -1.56
CA THR A 36 12.45 5.40 -0.63
C THR A 36 13.92 5.08 -0.39
N SER A 37 14.82 5.53 -1.28
CA SER A 37 16.26 5.38 -1.10
C SER A 37 16.80 6.02 0.18
N TYR A 38 16.20 7.14 0.61
CA TYR A 38 16.56 7.84 1.84
C TYR A 38 16.22 7.06 3.11
N PHE A 39 15.39 6.03 3.01
CA PHE A 39 14.92 5.22 4.15
C PHE A 39 15.60 3.85 4.22
N LYS A 40 16.47 3.50 3.26
CA LYS A 40 17.25 2.26 3.30
C LYS A 40 18.08 2.21 4.57
N ALA A 41 18.28 1.03 5.14
CA ALA A 41 19.05 0.87 6.38
C ALA A 41 20.50 1.38 6.26
N SER A 42 21.09 1.35 5.05
CA SER A 42 22.42 1.91 4.77
C SER A 42 22.47 3.44 4.81
N VAL A 43 21.35 4.12 4.53
CA VAL A 43 21.24 5.59 4.49
C VAL A 43 20.66 6.12 5.80
N CYS A 44 19.70 5.40 6.38
CA CYS A 44 19.10 5.70 7.68
C CYS A 44 19.22 4.50 8.64
N PRO A 45 20.38 4.30 9.29
CA PRO A 45 20.61 3.16 10.19
C PRO A 45 19.64 3.09 11.37
N SER A 46 19.11 4.23 11.82
CA SER A 46 18.12 4.29 12.90
C SER A 46 16.76 3.64 12.56
N LEU A 47 16.52 3.34 11.27
CA LEU A 47 15.37 2.58 10.75
C LEU A 47 15.72 1.14 10.36
N ALA A 48 16.94 0.67 10.60
CA ALA A 48 17.28 -0.73 10.37
C ALA A 48 16.40 -1.64 11.25
N ASN A 49 15.85 -2.72 10.67
CA ASN A 49 14.92 -3.65 11.33
C ASN A 49 13.58 -3.04 11.78
N LYS A 50 13.22 -1.85 11.26
CA LYS A 50 11.95 -1.18 11.56
C LYS A 50 11.08 -1.09 10.31
N PRO A 51 9.77 -1.35 10.40
CA PRO A 51 8.86 -1.21 9.26
C PRO A 51 8.87 0.22 8.69
N LYS A 52 8.92 0.31 7.36
CA LYS A 52 8.88 1.56 6.58
C LYS A 52 7.65 1.48 5.67
N LEU A 53 6.57 2.08 6.14
CA LEU A 53 5.24 1.93 5.56
C LEU A 53 4.96 3.13 4.67
N PHE A 54 4.84 2.91 3.37
CA PHE A 54 4.55 3.94 2.39
C PHE A 54 3.18 3.71 1.76
N PHE A 55 2.37 4.76 1.72
CA PHE A 55 1.05 4.73 1.09
C PHE A 55 0.97 5.78 0.00
N PHE A 56 0.55 5.38 -1.20
CA PHE A 56 0.50 6.22 -2.39
C PHE A 56 -0.94 6.33 -2.89
N GLN A 57 -1.60 7.44 -2.53
CA GLN A 57 -2.80 7.92 -3.20
C GLN A 57 -2.36 8.81 -4.36
N SER A 58 -2.04 8.16 -5.48
CA SER A 58 -1.66 8.83 -6.72
C SER A 58 -1.99 7.91 -7.90
N CYS A 59 -2.32 8.48 -9.06
CA CYS A 59 -2.47 7.69 -10.28
C CYS A 59 -1.15 7.00 -10.63
N ARG A 60 -1.25 5.87 -11.33
CA ARG A 60 -0.09 5.13 -11.85
C ARG A 60 -0.18 4.92 -13.36
N GLY A 61 -1.03 5.71 -14.01
CA GLY A 61 -1.28 5.75 -15.43
C GLY A 61 -2.65 6.36 -15.69
N GLU A 62 -3.10 6.26 -16.93
CA GLU A 62 -4.30 6.95 -17.41
C GLU A 62 -5.50 6.00 -17.60
N GLU A 63 -5.28 4.68 -17.50
CA GLU A 63 -6.33 3.69 -17.71
C GLU A 63 -7.38 3.74 -16.60
N ILE A 64 -8.65 3.76 -16.98
CA ILE A 64 -9.79 3.68 -16.07
C ILE A 64 -10.31 2.25 -16.08
N GLN A 65 -10.32 1.60 -14.92
CA GLN A 65 -10.81 0.24 -14.80
C GLN A 65 -12.35 0.22 -14.87
N LYS A 66 -12.88 -0.73 -15.64
CA LYS A 66 -14.32 -0.97 -15.80
C LYS A 66 -14.71 -2.27 -15.11
N ALA A 67 -15.95 -2.36 -14.63
CA ALA A 67 -16.49 -3.60 -14.09
C ALA A 67 -16.52 -4.71 -15.14
N VAL A 68 -16.13 -5.92 -14.74
CA VAL A 68 -16.21 -7.14 -15.55
C VAL A 68 -17.19 -8.12 -14.90
N PRO A 69 -17.99 -8.89 -15.66
CA PRO A 69 -18.87 -9.91 -15.10
C PRO A 69 -18.05 -11.00 -14.40
N VAL A 70 -18.42 -11.34 -13.17
CA VAL A 70 -17.79 -12.42 -12.41
C VAL A 70 -18.67 -13.68 -12.49
N GLN A 71 -18.13 -14.77 -13.05
CA GLN A 71 -18.68 -16.12 -12.84
C GLN A 71 -18.06 -16.71 -11.57
N CYS A 72 -18.88 -17.27 -10.69
CA CYS A 72 -18.43 -17.79 -9.40
C CYS A 72 -18.05 -19.27 -9.51
N ASP A 73 -16.77 -19.59 -9.41
CA ASP A 73 -16.24 -20.94 -9.19
C ASP A 73 -15.54 -21.03 -7.82
N GLY A 74 -16.03 -21.92 -6.96
CA GLY A 74 -15.63 -21.99 -5.56
C GLY A 74 -14.47 -22.97 -5.28
N GLY A 75 -13.52 -22.52 -4.46
CA GLY A 75 -12.91 -23.32 -3.39
C GLY A 75 -11.52 -23.93 -3.60
N GLY A 76 -10.58 -23.59 -2.70
CA GLY A 76 -9.34 -24.35 -2.47
C GLY A 76 -8.43 -23.73 -1.40
N SER A 77 -8.16 -24.48 -0.33
CA SER A 77 -7.34 -24.09 0.84
C SER A 77 -5.87 -24.52 0.72
N ILE A 78 -4.93 -23.78 1.33
CA ILE A 78 -3.48 -24.09 1.38
C ILE A 78 -3.03 -24.35 2.84
N PRO A 79 -2.19 -25.37 3.14
CA PRO A 79 -1.63 -25.58 4.46
C PRO A 79 -0.25 -24.91 4.67
N ALA A 80 0.05 -24.53 5.91
CA ALA A 80 1.30 -23.91 6.36
C ALA A 80 2.27 -24.94 7.01
N ALA A 81 3.57 -24.64 7.02
CA ALA A 81 4.59 -25.44 7.73
C ALA A 81 5.55 -24.55 8.55
N THR A 82 6.03 -25.12 9.66
CA THR A 82 6.83 -24.50 10.75
C THR A 82 8.31 -24.94 10.73
N GLY A 83 9.21 -24.15 11.32
CA GLY A 83 10.62 -24.52 11.53
C GLY A 83 11.46 -23.50 12.31
N SER A 84 12.44 -23.99 13.09
CA SER A 84 13.08 -23.39 14.29
C SER A 84 14.38 -22.57 14.04
N ARG A 85 14.86 -21.88 15.08
CA ARG A 85 15.88 -20.81 15.09
C ARG A 85 17.33 -21.29 15.31
N VAL A 86 18.27 -20.65 14.61
CA VAL A 86 19.70 -20.53 14.97
C VAL A 86 20.03 -19.05 15.17
N ARG A 87 20.85 -18.70 16.17
CA ARG A 87 21.29 -17.32 16.43
C ARG A 87 22.52 -17.01 15.56
N ASP A 88 22.26 -16.37 14.42
CA ASP A 88 23.28 -15.67 13.65
C ASP A 88 23.15 -14.15 13.86
N VAL A 89 24.27 -13.45 13.75
CA VAL A 89 24.31 -11.98 13.74
C VAL A 89 23.41 -11.50 12.60
N LYS A 90 22.29 -10.86 12.93
CA LYS A 90 21.23 -10.53 11.97
C LYS A 90 21.68 -9.41 11.03
N MET A 91 22.20 -9.79 9.87
CA MET A 91 22.40 -8.88 8.74
C MET A 91 21.05 -8.67 8.04
N VAL A 92 20.66 -7.43 7.84
CA VAL A 92 19.42 -7.06 7.16
C VAL A 92 19.77 -6.43 5.81
N ALA A 93 19.09 -6.83 4.74
CA ALA A 93 19.28 -6.21 3.45
C ALA A 93 18.87 -4.72 3.52
N PRO A 94 19.58 -3.80 2.83
CA PRO A 94 19.26 -2.37 2.86
C PRO A 94 17.81 -2.03 2.47
N GLU A 95 17.22 -2.92 1.68
CA GLU A 95 15.89 -2.85 1.07
C GLU A 95 14.80 -3.64 1.83
N ALA A 96 15.12 -4.21 2.99
CA ALA A 96 14.17 -4.95 3.81
C ALA A 96 13.30 -4.02 4.67
N ASP A 97 12.19 -4.60 5.17
CA ASP A 97 11.22 -3.94 6.04
C ASP A 97 10.48 -2.77 5.38
N PHE A 98 10.36 -2.78 4.05
CA PHE A 98 9.51 -1.83 3.32
C PHE A 98 8.14 -2.42 3.02
N PHE A 99 7.12 -1.59 3.16
CA PHE A 99 5.76 -1.89 2.75
C PHE A 99 5.24 -0.76 1.86
N TYR A 100 4.57 -1.10 0.77
CA TYR A 100 3.96 -0.17 -0.16
C TYR A 100 2.49 -0.51 -0.34
N GLY A 101 1.61 0.43 0.01
CA GLY A 101 0.19 0.39 -0.37
C GLY A 101 -0.07 1.42 -1.48
N PHE A 102 -0.44 0.96 -2.67
CA PHE A 102 -0.80 1.82 -3.79
C PHE A 102 -2.32 1.84 -3.95
N ALA A 103 -2.88 3.04 -4.16
CA ALA A 103 -4.31 3.20 -4.39
C ALA A 103 -4.79 2.51 -5.68
N SER A 104 -3.92 2.39 -6.68
CA SER A 104 -4.21 1.75 -7.96
C SER A 104 -3.09 0.78 -8.39
N VAL A 105 -3.42 -0.15 -9.29
CA VAL A 105 -2.42 -0.98 -9.98
C VAL A 105 -1.66 -0.15 -11.04
N ALA A 106 -0.47 -0.62 -11.43
CA ALA A 106 0.31 0.01 -12.51
C ALA A 106 -0.54 0.24 -13.76
N GLY A 107 -0.40 1.41 -14.41
CA GLY A 107 -1.15 1.77 -15.61
C GLY A 107 -2.51 2.44 -15.36
N THR A 108 -3.05 2.35 -14.14
CA THR A 108 -4.44 2.78 -13.85
C THR A 108 -4.56 4.02 -12.98
N GLN A 109 -5.72 4.68 -13.05
CA GLN A 109 -6.05 5.87 -12.25
C GLN A 109 -6.40 5.52 -10.80
N ALA A 110 -6.12 6.45 -9.89
CA ALA A 110 -6.58 6.39 -8.50
C ALA A 110 -7.75 7.37 -8.30
N LEU A 111 -8.95 6.84 -8.10
CA LEU A 111 -10.21 7.59 -8.07
C LEU A 111 -10.43 8.30 -6.73
N ARG A 112 -11.21 9.39 -6.82
CA ARG A 112 -11.60 10.23 -5.71
C ARG A 112 -13.01 10.78 -5.95
N HIS A 113 -13.86 10.73 -4.94
CA HIS A 113 -15.13 11.46 -4.96
C HIS A 113 -14.89 12.94 -4.62
N PRO A 114 -15.51 13.90 -5.32
CA PRO A 114 -15.34 15.33 -5.05
C PRO A 114 -15.63 15.73 -3.60
N GLU A 115 -16.61 15.09 -2.97
CA GLU A 115 -17.08 15.45 -1.62
C GLU A 115 -16.50 14.55 -0.51
N THR A 116 -16.43 13.23 -0.71
CA THR A 116 -16.04 12.29 0.35
C THR A 116 -14.55 11.97 0.32
N GLY A 117 -13.85 12.32 -0.76
CA GLY A 117 -12.41 12.11 -0.88
C GLY A 117 -12.06 10.77 -1.52
N SER A 118 -10.80 10.34 -1.35
CA SER A 118 -10.21 9.23 -2.09
C SER A 118 -10.72 7.87 -1.59
N TRP A 119 -11.12 6.98 -2.49
CA TRP A 119 -11.66 5.67 -2.12
C TRP A 119 -10.67 4.86 -1.28
N PHE A 120 -9.40 4.85 -1.70
CA PHE A 120 -8.34 4.14 -0.98
C PHE A 120 -8.05 4.71 0.41
N ILE A 121 -7.96 6.03 0.56
CA ILE A 121 -7.68 6.66 1.87
C ILE A 121 -8.86 6.49 2.82
N GLN A 122 -10.09 6.62 2.33
CA GLN A 122 -11.29 6.36 3.13
C GLN A 122 -11.30 4.90 3.62
N ALA A 123 -11.11 3.95 2.72
CA ALA A 123 -11.05 2.53 3.06
C ALA A 123 -9.91 2.21 4.05
N LEU A 124 -8.72 2.81 3.86
CA LEU A 124 -7.58 2.65 4.75
C LEU A 124 -7.89 3.14 6.16
N VAL A 125 -8.36 4.38 6.30
CA VAL A 125 -8.65 4.98 7.60
C VAL A 125 -9.75 4.21 8.33
N GLN A 126 -10.84 3.86 7.64
CA GLN A 126 -11.93 3.08 8.24
C GLN A 126 -11.45 1.70 8.69
N SER A 127 -10.69 0.99 7.86
CA SER A 127 -10.20 -0.36 8.21
C SER A 127 -9.21 -0.33 9.38
N LEU A 128 -8.39 0.72 9.50
CA LEU A 128 -7.51 0.92 10.66
C LEU A 128 -8.29 1.29 11.93
N GLN A 129 -9.39 2.03 11.81
CA GLN A 129 -10.24 2.39 12.96
C GLN A 129 -11.05 1.20 13.47
N GLU A 130 -11.47 0.31 12.56
CA GLU A 130 -12.24 -0.89 12.86
C GLU A 130 -11.35 -2.07 13.27
N SER A 131 -10.04 -2.01 13.01
CA SER A 131 -9.11 -3.09 13.34
C SER A 131 -8.88 -3.24 14.84
N THR A 132 -8.62 -4.47 15.24
CA THR A 132 -8.26 -4.87 16.61
C THR A 132 -6.74 -4.91 16.78
N LYS A 133 -6.28 -4.96 18.04
CA LYS A 133 -4.85 -5.09 18.40
C LYS A 133 -4.21 -6.43 18.01
N SER A 134 -4.96 -7.33 17.38
CA SER A 134 -4.44 -8.60 16.84
C SER A 134 -4.37 -8.63 15.32
N ASP A 135 -4.93 -7.62 14.65
CA ASP A 135 -4.95 -7.58 13.19
C ASP A 135 -3.63 -7.04 12.66
N ASP A 136 -2.96 -7.84 11.84
CA ASP A 136 -1.75 -7.40 11.15
C ASP A 136 -2.10 -6.50 9.95
N LEU A 137 -1.13 -5.66 9.57
CA LEU A 137 -1.27 -4.72 8.48
C LEU A 137 -1.65 -5.37 7.14
N GLU A 138 -1.18 -6.59 6.83
CA GLU A 138 -1.51 -7.24 5.56
C GLU A 138 -2.96 -7.74 5.54
N SER A 139 -3.45 -8.24 6.68
CA SER A 139 -4.86 -8.55 6.91
C SER A 139 -5.74 -7.31 6.80
N ILE A 140 -5.37 -6.21 7.47
CA ILE A 140 -6.08 -4.92 7.37
C ILE A 140 -6.12 -4.47 5.90
N MET A 141 -5.00 -4.56 5.18
CA MET A 141 -4.95 -4.16 3.78
C MET A 141 -5.73 -5.08 2.84
N THR A 142 -6.02 -6.31 3.24
CA THR A 142 -6.97 -7.18 2.53
C THR A 142 -8.39 -6.62 2.64
N VAL A 143 -8.78 -6.12 3.81
CA VAL A 143 -10.07 -5.42 4.01
C VAL A 143 -10.09 -4.13 3.19
N VAL A 144 -9.01 -3.35 3.21
CA VAL A 144 -8.88 -2.12 2.40
C VAL A 144 -9.09 -2.41 0.91
N ARG A 145 -8.38 -3.40 0.35
CA ARG A 145 -8.51 -3.77 -1.08
C ARG A 145 -9.94 -4.19 -1.42
N ARG A 146 -10.59 -4.95 -0.54
CA ARG A 146 -12.01 -5.34 -0.70
C ARG A 146 -12.92 -4.11 -0.71
N LYS A 147 -12.81 -3.24 0.29
CA LYS A 147 -13.60 -2.00 0.37
C LYS A 147 -13.39 -1.12 -0.86
N VAL A 148 -12.17 -1.01 -1.38
CA VAL A 148 -11.88 -0.24 -2.61
C VAL A 148 -12.51 -0.89 -3.83
N ASP A 149 -12.43 -2.22 -3.95
CA ASP A 149 -13.10 -2.93 -5.04
C ASP A 149 -14.63 -2.73 -4.96
N ASP A 150 -15.24 -2.83 -3.77
CA ASP A 150 -16.68 -2.66 -3.57
C ASP A 150 -17.21 -1.27 -3.99
N HIS A 151 -16.35 -0.26 -4.13
CA HIS A 151 -16.74 1.02 -4.69
C HIS A 151 -17.00 0.91 -6.20
N GLN A 152 -18.12 1.50 -6.62
CA GLN A 152 -18.44 1.67 -8.03
C GLN A 152 -19.11 3.01 -8.26
N VAL A 153 -18.88 3.58 -9.44
CA VAL A 153 -19.61 4.75 -9.91
C VAL A 153 -20.11 4.49 -11.32
N GLU A 154 -21.39 4.74 -11.54
CA GLU A 154 -21.99 4.65 -12.87
C GLU A 154 -21.68 5.91 -13.66
N THR A 155 -21.16 5.73 -14.87
CA THR A 155 -20.92 6.83 -15.81
C THR A 155 -22.20 7.19 -16.55
N VAL A 156 -22.21 8.37 -17.19
CA VAL A 156 -23.31 8.79 -18.09
C VAL A 156 -23.58 7.82 -19.25
N LYS A 157 -22.65 6.89 -19.53
CA LYS A 157 -22.76 5.86 -20.57
C LYS A 157 -23.30 4.51 -20.03
N GLY A 158 -23.66 4.44 -18.75
CA GLY A 158 -24.09 3.20 -18.09
C GLY A 158 -22.94 2.23 -17.77
N GLU A 159 -21.68 2.66 -17.87
CA GLU A 159 -20.52 1.85 -17.49
C GLU A 159 -20.22 2.06 -16.01
N PHE A 160 -19.87 0.99 -15.28
CA PHE A 160 -19.42 1.07 -13.89
C PHE A 160 -17.89 1.15 -13.84
N LEU A 161 -17.36 2.20 -13.21
CA LEU A 161 -15.94 2.32 -12.93
C LEU A 161 -15.59 1.56 -11.64
N LYS A 162 -14.44 0.90 -11.65
CA LYS A 162 -13.88 0.17 -10.51
C LYS A 162 -12.47 0.66 -10.23
N GLN A 163 -11.91 0.27 -9.10
CA GLN A 163 -10.52 0.54 -8.75
C GLN A 163 -9.93 -0.67 -8.01
N THR A 164 -8.72 -1.06 -8.36
CA THR A 164 -7.97 -2.11 -7.67
C THR A 164 -6.76 -1.51 -6.97
N ALA A 165 -6.73 -1.59 -5.63
CA ALA A 165 -5.55 -1.22 -4.85
C ALA A 165 -4.52 -2.36 -4.81
N GLU A 166 -3.22 -2.01 -4.78
CA GLU A 166 -2.11 -2.97 -4.82
C GLU A 166 -1.25 -2.86 -3.55
N VAL A 167 -0.76 -3.99 -3.05
CA VAL A 167 0.25 -4.03 -1.99
C VAL A 167 1.52 -4.69 -2.50
N ARG A 168 2.68 -4.08 -2.19
CA ARG A 168 4.00 -4.70 -2.36
C ARG A 168 4.70 -4.69 -1.01
N THR A 169 5.08 -5.86 -0.52
CA THR A 169 5.66 -6.02 0.81
C THR A 169 7.05 -6.65 0.73
N ARG A 170 7.94 -6.14 1.56
CA ARG A 170 9.27 -6.68 1.90
C ARG A 170 9.45 -6.73 3.41
N LEU A 171 8.32 -6.75 4.15
CA LEU A 171 8.29 -6.93 5.58
C LEU A 171 8.78 -8.35 5.91
N LEU A 172 9.59 -8.47 6.96
CA LEU A 172 10.09 -9.76 7.44
C LEU A 172 9.31 -10.28 8.65
N LYS A 173 8.30 -9.52 9.10
CA LYS A 173 7.46 -9.79 10.27
C LYS A 173 6.10 -9.15 10.07
N GLU A 174 5.10 -9.70 10.74
CA GLU A 174 3.80 -9.06 10.91
C GLU A 174 3.96 -7.72 11.63
N VAL A 175 3.15 -6.75 11.20
CA VAL A 175 3.09 -5.42 11.79
C VAL A 175 1.70 -5.24 12.37
N VAL A 176 1.62 -5.06 13.68
CA VAL A 176 0.39 -4.89 14.44
C VAL A 176 0.48 -3.56 15.19
N PHE A 177 -0.61 -2.80 15.28
CA PHE A 177 -0.66 -1.47 15.90
C PHE A 177 -1.31 -1.47 17.29
#